data_AF-A0A7H1KNZ1-F1
#
_entry.id   AF-A0A7H1KNZ1-F1
#
_cell.length_a   1.000
_cell.length_b   1.000
_cell.length_c   1.000
_cell.angle_alpha   90.00
_cell.angle_beta   90.00
_cell.angle_gamma   90.00
#
_symmetry.space_group_name_H-M   'P 1'
#
loop_
_entity.id
_entity.type
_entity.pdbx_description
1 polymer ?
#
loop_
_entity_poly.entity_id
_entity_poly.type
_entity_poly.pdbx_seq_one_letter_code
_entity_poly.pdbx_strand_id
1 'polypeptide(L)'
;MNVLIGAKKFIEGWNSLRVSNIGLLNIGKSEGTQIIQLFGRGVRLHGKHNSLKRSKAMPNESPPENLPILEKLNIFGIEANYMEQFREYLKAEGLSTENTVDIPIPIKIKEGYLKERLLVPCVDESRFKKEQLFELHFDKQINPVEIDLVPRIERIESRVQEGISAQSGSKPRIIDHKYIESLDWSHIYFALLEFKTQKEWSNMIFSKEVLREIVKKDSGAYILRCPPEYIHPNTFENFQRLEGIVISILKKYLQKSYNRCKNRWTKKNMDVMELNDSHGDFEFKTFRITVNQKEIDIVEAINSLKKDGEKLEKLYHGKTNGFVENVYFDKHIYQPLLAKHDENSPKYGISPVGLNDGEKQFMRDLKDYVDNNGSKFRDRKMFVLRNRPKKGIGFFVETVNFYPDFVIWIKTGDKQHIIFADPKGLVRVEKGFDDEKIQLHRHIKDIEKHLAKKLLDKGEKQEISLDSFIISVTPKKDIRSTFRSNELST
;
A
#
# COMPACT_ATOMS: atom_id res chain seq x y z
N MET A 1 9.35 16.88 -41.78
CA MET A 1 9.11 16.47 -40.39
C MET A 1 9.33 17.69 -39.52
N ASN A 2 8.29 18.23 -38.87
CA ASN A 2 8.41 19.45 -38.07
C ASN A 2 8.63 19.04 -36.61
N VAL A 3 9.86 19.20 -36.12
CA VAL A 3 10.23 18.89 -34.73
C VAL A 3 10.39 20.20 -33.98
N LEU A 4 9.64 20.37 -32.89
CA LEU A 4 9.71 21.54 -32.03
C LEU A 4 10.14 21.10 -30.63
N ILE A 5 11.21 21.69 -30.11
CA ILE A 5 11.76 21.41 -28.77
C ILE A 5 11.74 22.72 -27.99
N GLY A 6 11.08 22.74 -26.82
CA GLY A 6 11.01 23.94 -25.98
C GLY A 6 10.60 23.63 -24.54
N ALA A 7 11.23 24.30 -23.59
CA ALA A 7 10.84 24.27 -22.18
C ALA A 7 9.70 25.29 -21.94
N LYS A 8 8.58 24.86 -21.35
CA LYS A 8 7.41 25.67 -20.96
C LYS A 8 6.66 26.45 -22.06
N LYS A 9 7.21 26.61 -23.27
CA LYS A 9 6.56 27.29 -24.42
C LYS A 9 5.28 26.62 -24.94
N PHE A 10 4.96 25.41 -24.52
CA PHE A 10 3.70 24.74 -24.86
C PHE A 10 2.50 25.25 -24.07
N ILE A 11 2.72 26.02 -23.00
CA ILE A 11 1.67 26.52 -22.11
C ILE A 11 1.06 27.81 -22.69
N GLU A 12 1.85 28.65 -23.37
CA GLU A 12 1.41 29.94 -23.91
C GLU A 12 1.36 29.93 -25.46
N GLY A 13 0.15 30.03 -26.03
CA GLY A 13 -0.03 30.57 -27.39
C GLY A 13 0.18 29.66 -28.61
N TRP A 14 0.08 28.32 -28.51
CA TRP A 14 0.20 27.43 -29.69
C TRP A 14 -1.05 26.58 -29.95
N ASN A 15 -1.57 26.65 -31.18
CA ASN A 15 -2.75 25.93 -31.65
C ASN A 15 -2.33 24.71 -32.52
N SER A 16 -1.94 23.59 -31.88
CA SER A 16 -1.73 22.32 -32.59
C SER A 16 -3.00 21.48 -32.55
N LEU A 17 -3.40 20.93 -33.70
CA LEU A 17 -4.51 19.98 -33.80
C LEU A 17 -4.12 18.55 -33.41
N ARG A 18 -2.80 18.24 -33.27
CA ARG A 18 -2.33 16.90 -32.89
C ARG A 18 -0.90 16.88 -32.35
N VAL A 19 -0.68 16.17 -31.24
CA VAL A 19 0.63 15.80 -30.71
C VAL A 19 0.72 14.28 -30.70
N SER A 20 1.84 13.70 -31.18
CA SER A 20 2.02 12.23 -31.21
C SER A 20 2.97 11.72 -30.13
N ASN A 21 3.87 12.58 -29.64
CA ASN A 21 4.85 12.23 -28.60
C ASN A 21 4.99 13.39 -27.61
N ILE A 22 4.98 13.08 -26.31
CA ILE A 22 5.24 14.03 -25.22
C ILE A 22 6.34 13.44 -24.35
N GLY A 23 7.43 14.19 -24.17
CA GLY A 23 8.49 13.86 -23.20
C GLY A 23 8.36 14.73 -21.96
N LEU A 24 8.28 14.10 -20.79
CA LEU A 24 8.18 14.74 -19.48
C LEU A 24 9.45 14.45 -18.68
N LEU A 25 10.27 15.47 -18.45
CA LEU A 25 11.53 15.38 -17.72
C LEU A 25 11.44 16.26 -16.47
N ASN A 26 11.36 15.66 -15.27
CA ASN A 26 11.31 16.38 -13.99
C ASN A 26 10.19 17.44 -13.87
N ILE A 27 9.06 17.24 -14.55
CA ILE A 27 7.88 18.11 -14.48
C ILE A 27 6.84 17.45 -13.56
N GLY A 28 6.41 18.12 -12.48
CA GLY A 28 5.34 17.63 -11.59
C GLY A 28 5.67 17.42 -10.10
N LYS A 29 6.74 18.04 -9.55
CA LYS A 29 7.03 17.97 -8.09
C LYS A 29 6.10 18.83 -7.22
N SER A 30 5.36 19.76 -7.81
CA SER A 30 4.28 20.52 -7.18
C SER A 30 3.15 20.63 -8.21
N GLU A 31 1.91 20.38 -7.77
CA GLU A 31 0.72 20.50 -8.61
C GLU A 31 0.69 21.86 -9.32
N GLY A 32 0.34 21.84 -10.60
CA GLY A 32 0.23 23.06 -11.39
C GLY A 32 -0.53 22.80 -12.67
N THR A 33 -1.65 23.50 -12.80
CA THR A 33 -2.68 23.54 -13.85
C THR A 33 -2.19 23.53 -15.32
N GLN A 34 -0.89 23.71 -15.52
CA GLN A 34 -0.21 23.80 -16.81
C GLN A 34 -0.02 22.44 -17.50
N ILE A 35 0.16 21.37 -16.72
CA ILE A 35 0.29 20.00 -17.25
C ILE A 35 -1.03 19.56 -17.90
N ILE A 36 -2.15 19.92 -17.29
CA ILE A 36 -3.53 19.65 -17.76
C ILE A 36 -3.73 20.23 -19.16
N GLN A 37 -3.35 21.50 -19.35
CA GLN A 37 -3.49 22.17 -20.64
C GLN A 37 -2.63 21.50 -21.73
N LEU A 38 -1.48 20.95 -21.37
CA LEU A 38 -0.59 20.26 -22.29
C LEU A 38 -1.17 18.92 -22.75
N PHE A 39 -1.77 18.15 -21.84
CA PHE A 39 -2.46 16.90 -22.18
C PHE A 39 -3.76 17.12 -22.94
N GLY A 40 -4.57 18.12 -22.55
CA GLY A 40 -5.78 18.51 -23.28
C GLY A 40 -5.50 18.90 -24.73
N ARG A 41 -4.28 19.36 -25.05
CA ARG A 41 -3.81 19.61 -26.42
C ARG A 41 -3.31 18.34 -27.13
N GLY A 42 -2.78 17.35 -26.40
CA GLY A 42 -2.31 16.08 -26.97
C GLY A 42 -3.42 15.07 -27.29
N VAL A 43 -4.59 15.17 -26.64
CA VAL A 43 -5.75 14.31 -26.89
C VAL A 43 -6.62 14.82 -28.04
N ARG A 44 -6.48 16.09 -28.44
CA ARG A 44 -7.21 16.69 -29.57
C ARG A 44 -6.84 16.00 -30.87
N LEU A 45 -7.86 15.74 -31.67
CA LEU A 45 -7.75 15.22 -33.02
C LEU A 45 -8.66 16.08 -33.90
N HIS A 46 -8.23 16.33 -35.12
CA HIS A 46 -9.05 17.04 -36.10
C HIS A 46 -10.31 16.22 -36.47
N GLY A 47 -10.19 14.89 -36.52
CA GLY A 47 -11.25 13.97 -36.94
C GLY A 47 -11.59 14.13 -38.43
N LYS A 48 -12.26 13.13 -39.02
CA LYS A 48 -12.78 13.25 -40.39
C LYS A 48 -13.93 14.26 -40.40
N HIS A 49 -13.96 15.20 -41.36
CA HIS A 49 -14.98 16.26 -41.46
C HIS A 49 -15.18 17.07 -40.16
N ASN A 50 -14.09 17.41 -39.44
CA ASN A 50 -14.15 18.13 -38.17
C ASN A 50 -14.97 17.43 -37.07
N SER A 51 -15.13 16.10 -37.16
CA SER A 51 -15.91 15.32 -36.18
C SER A 51 -15.27 15.24 -34.80
N LEU A 52 -13.98 15.59 -34.66
CA LEU A 52 -13.18 15.43 -33.43
C LEU A 52 -13.16 14.00 -32.87
N LYS A 53 -13.55 13.00 -33.67
CA LYS A 53 -13.64 11.59 -33.28
C LYS A 53 -12.48 10.77 -33.83
N ARG A 54 -12.12 9.71 -33.10
CA ARG A 54 -11.17 8.67 -33.54
C ARG A 54 -11.84 7.72 -34.52
N SER A 55 -11.03 7.11 -35.38
CA SER A 55 -11.43 6.09 -36.36
C SER A 55 -12.29 4.97 -35.74
N LYS A 56 -11.94 4.51 -34.53
CA LYS A 56 -12.70 3.48 -33.79
C LYS A 56 -14.13 3.88 -33.38
N ALA A 57 -14.43 5.17 -33.31
CA ALA A 57 -15.78 5.66 -32.99
C ALA A 57 -16.66 5.82 -34.24
N MET A 58 -16.15 5.42 -35.42
CA MET A 58 -16.81 5.48 -36.72
C MET A 58 -16.99 4.05 -37.26
N PRO A 59 -17.97 3.28 -36.76
CA PRO A 59 -18.09 1.83 -37.05
C PRO A 59 -18.40 1.48 -38.51
N ASN A 60 -18.87 2.44 -39.32
CA ASN A 60 -19.30 2.22 -40.70
C ASN A 60 -18.24 2.62 -41.74
N GLU A 61 -16.99 2.86 -41.33
CA GLU A 61 -15.90 3.22 -42.24
C GLU A 61 -14.67 2.35 -41.98
N SER A 62 -13.96 1.96 -43.05
CA SER A 62 -12.68 1.25 -42.95
C SER A 62 -11.54 2.26 -42.93
N PRO A 63 -10.92 2.57 -41.77
CA PRO A 63 -9.77 3.46 -41.71
C PRO A 63 -8.52 2.81 -42.35
N PRO A 64 -7.56 3.62 -42.83
CA PRO A 64 -6.26 3.12 -43.27
C PRO A 64 -5.56 2.33 -42.15
N GLU A 65 -4.88 1.25 -42.53
CA GLU A 65 -4.30 0.25 -41.60
C GLU A 65 -3.36 0.87 -40.54
N ASN A 66 -2.62 1.92 -40.90
CA ASN A 66 -1.66 2.59 -40.02
C ASN A 66 -2.24 3.83 -39.29
N LEU A 67 -3.48 4.22 -39.56
CA LEU A 67 -4.12 5.37 -38.90
C LEU A 67 -4.22 5.21 -37.37
N PRO A 68 -4.48 4.02 -36.80
CA PRO A 68 -4.50 3.83 -35.34
C PRO A 68 -3.16 4.12 -34.65
N ILE A 69 -2.03 3.99 -35.35
CA ILE A 69 -0.71 4.35 -34.82
C ILE A 69 -0.61 5.86 -34.68
N LEU A 70 -1.17 6.59 -35.64
CA LEU A 70 -1.23 8.04 -35.64
C LEU A 70 -2.22 8.56 -34.57
N GLU A 71 -3.29 7.84 -34.27
CA GLU A 71 -4.22 8.23 -33.20
C GLU A 71 -3.70 8.00 -31.77
N LYS A 72 -2.51 7.41 -31.62
CA LYS A 72 -1.86 7.19 -30.33
C LYS A 72 -1.01 8.39 -29.92
N LEU A 73 -1.17 8.79 -28.67
CA LEU A 73 -0.29 9.73 -27.98
C LEU A 73 0.71 8.92 -27.15
N ASN A 74 1.99 9.00 -27.48
CA ASN A 74 3.05 8.40 -26.67
C ASN A 74 3.52 9.39 -25.61
N ILE A 75 3.61 8.94 -24.36
CA ILE A 75 4.10 9.76 -23.25
C ILE A 75 5.32 9.06 -22.67
N PHE A 76 6.43 9.79 -22.59
CA PHE A 76 7.68 9.34 -22.00
C PHE A 76 7.93 10.14 -20.72
N GLY A 77 8.24 9.45 -19.62
CA GLY A 77 8.52 10.08 -18.32
C GLY A 77 9.72 9.44 -17.64
N ILE A 78 10.48 10.23 -16.89
CA ILE A 78 11.50 9.72 -15.96
C ILE A 78 10.84 9.66 -14.57
N GLU A 79 10.81 8.46 -13.97
CA GLU A 79 10.13 8.04 -12.72
C GLU A 79 8.74 7.37 -12.90
N ALA A 80 8.63 6.10 -12.47
CA ALA A 80 7.45 5.24 -12.67
C ALA A 80 6.21 5.65 -11.84
N ASN A 81 6.41 6.31 -10.70
CA ASN A 81 5.31 6.73 -9.81
C ASN A 81 4.44 7.85 -10.39
N TYR A 82 4.95 8.60 -11.37
CA TYR A 82 4.19 9.67 -12.02
C TYR A 82 2.99 9.12 -12.80
N MET A 83 3.12 7.94 -13.43
CA MET A 83 2.04 7.35 -14.21
C MET A 83 0.84 6.92 -13.35
N GLU A 84 1.08 6.57 -12.10
CA GLU A 84 0.04 6.19 -11.14
C GLU A 84 -0.69 7.43 -10.59
N GLN A 85 0.06 8.45 -10.18
CA GLN A 85 -0.51 9.75 -9.80
C GLN A 85 -1.25 10.42 -10.97
N PHE A 86 -0.75 10.28 -12.19
CA PHE A 86 -1.42 10.75 -13.41
C PHE A 86 -2.76 10.05 -13.64
N ARG A 87 -2.85 8.74 -13.37
CA ARG A 87 -4.13 8.00 -13.41
C ARG A 87 -5.11 8.48 -12.34
N GLU A 88 -4.64 8.70 -11.12
CA GLU A 88 -5.46 9.25 -10.04
C GLU A 88 -5.96 10.66 -10.37
N TYR A 89 -5.11 11.46 -11.02
CA TYR A 89 -5.43 12.81 -11.45
C TYR A 89 -6.47 12.85 -12.60
N LEU A 90 -6.34 12.00 -13.63
CA LEU A 90 -7.37 11.86 -14.67
C LEU A 90 -8.74 11.44 -14.10
N LYS A 91 -8.73 10.62 -13.04
CA LYS A 91 -9.95 10.24 -12.30
C LYS A 91 -10.56 11.43 -11.54
N ALA A 92 -9.72 12.32 -10.99
CA ALA A 92 -10.17 13.49 -10.24
C ALA A 92 -10.78 14.61 -11.12
N GLU A 93 -10.27 14.81 -12.34
CA GLU A 93 -10.78 15.80 -13.32
C GLU A 93 -12.01 15.31 -14.11
N GLY A 94 -12.58 14.16 -13.78
CA GLY A 94 -13.73 13.60 -14.50
C GLY A 94 -13.41 13.09 -15.92
N LEU A 95 -12.14 13.18 -16.35
CA LEU A 95 -11.60 12.51 -17.54
C LEU A 95 -11.33 11.02 -17.24
N SER A 96 -12.29 10.40 -16.59
CA SER A 96 -12.41 8.95 -16.59
C SER A 96 -12.61 8.50 -18.04
N THR A 97 -11.78 7.59 -18.55
CA THR A 97 -12.02 6.92 -19.84
C THR A 97 -13.28 6.05 -19.84
N GLU A 98 -13.98 6.01 -18.71
CA GLU A 98 -15.15 5.21 -18.40
C GLU A 98 -16.07 6.10 -17.57
N ASN A 99 -17.22 6.52 -18.09
CA ASN A 99 -18.21 7.18 -17.24
C ASN A 99 -18.55 6.21 -16.10
N THR A 100 -18.16 6.50 -14.86
CA THR A 100 -18.43 5.62 -13.72
C THR A 100 -19.54 6.15 -12.84
N VAL A 101 -20.30 5.25 -12.22
CA VAL A 101 -21.28 5.57 -11.16
C VAL A 101 -20.70 5.11 -9.83
N ASP A 102 -20.68 6.01 -8.86
CA ASP A 102 -20.30 5.71 -7.48
C ASP A 102 -21.55 5.47 -6.63
N ILE A 103 -21.64 4.28 -6.02
CA ILE A 103 -22.78 3.88 -5.21
C ILE A 103 -22.32 3.61 -3.77
N PRO A 104 -22.80 4.41 -2.79
CA PRO A 104 -22.46 4.21 -1.38
C PRO A 104 -23.31 3.09 -0.75
N ILE A 105 -22.65 2.17 -0.03
CA ILE A 105 -23.27 1.19 0.86
C ILE A 105 -22.74 1.44 2.27
N PRO A 106 -23.55 1.99 3.20
CA PRO A 106 -23.11 2.24 4.57
C PRO A 106 -22.78 0.93 5.29
N ILE A 107 -21.98 1.01 6.35
CA ILE A 107 -21.84 -0.09 7.31
C ILE A 107 -22.75 0.17 8.51
N LYS A 108 -23.30 -0.91 9.08
CA LYS A 108 -24.02 -0.92 10.35
C LYS A 108 -23.13 -1.55 11.40
N ILE A 109 -22.59 -0.72 12.29
CA ILE A 109 -21.84 -1.17 13.46
C ILE A 109 -22.84 -1.68 14.51
N LYS A 110 -22.57 -2.85 15.07
CA LYS A 110 -23.39 -3.43 16.14
C LYS A 110 -22.95 -2.80 17.47
N GLU A 111 -23.57 -1.69 17.83
CA GLU A 111 -23.23 -0.95 19.06
C GLU A 111 -23.29 -1.82 20.33
N GLY A 112 -24.20 -2.80 20.37
CA GLY A 112 -24.27 -3.77 21.46
C GLY A 112 -22.97 -4.55 21.67
N TYR A 113 -22.17 -4.77 20.62
CA TYR A 113 -20.88 -5.47 20.71
C TYR A 113 -19.78 -4.55 21.24
N LEU A 114 -19.84 -3.25 20.95
CA LEU A 114 -18.89 -2.27 21.50
C LEU A 114 -19.07 -2.10 23.02
N LYS A 115 -20.30 -2.30 23.53
CA LYS A 115 -20.59 -2.29 24.98
C LYS A 115 -19.96 -3.45 25.75
N GLU A 116 -19.39 -4.44 25.05
CA GLU A 116 -18.70 -5.58 25.68
C GLU A 116 -17.26 -5.26 26.09
N ARG A 117 -16.81 -4.00 25.98
CA ARG A 117 -15.47 -3.53 26.40
C ARG A 117 -14.35 -4.38 25.77
N LEU A 118 -14.41 -4.59 24.46
CA LEU A 118 -13.42 -5.39 23.74
C LEU A 118 -12.07 -4.66 23.74
N LEU A 119 -11.03 -5.33 24.22
CA LEU A 119 -9.70 -4.72 24.35
C LEU A 119 -8.88 -4.88 23.06
N VAL A 120 -8.08 -3.87 22.73
CA VAL A 120 -7.15 -3.88 21.60
C VAL A 120 -5.80 -3.27 21.97
N PRO A 121 -4.68 -3.85 21.50
CA PRO A 121 -3.39 -3.19 21.56
C PRO A 121 -3.40 -1.91 20.74
N CYS A 122 -2.92 -0.81 21.33
CA CYS A 122 -2.80 0.47 20.65
C CYS A 122 -1.51 1.21 21.03
N VAL A 123 -1.15 2.19 20.21
CA VAL A 123 -0.08 3.13 20.51
C VAL A 123 -0.47 4.48 19.96
N ASP A 124 -0.32 5.52 20.78
CA ASP A 124 -0.40 6.89 20.27
C ASP A 124 0.95 7.27 19.64
N GLU A 125 1.03 7.13 18.32
CA GLU A 125 2.25 7.44 17.57
C GLU A 125 2.63 8.93 17.62
N SER A 126 1.70 9.83 17.97
CA SER A 126 1.99 11.27 18.07
C SER A 126 2.96 11.59 19.21
N ARG A 127 2.97 10.75 20.25
CA ARG A 127 3.89 10.84 21.39
C ARG A 127 5.33 10.53 21.01
N PHE A 128 5.58 9.69 20.00
CA PHE A 128 6.95 9.33 19.59
C PHE A 128 7.79 10.57 19.29
N LYS A 129 7.24 11.51 18.52
CA LYS A 129 7.95 12.76 18.16
C LYS A 129 8.20 13.67 19.36
N LYS A 130 7.37 13.59 20.40
CA LYS A 130 7.45 14.44 21.60
C LYS A 130 8.34 13.85 22.69
N GLU A 131 8.35 12.52 22.82
CA GLU A 131 8.97 11.82 23.94
C GLU A 131 10.30 11.16 23.59
N GLN A 132 10.61 10.93 22.31
CA GLN A 132 11.83 10.25 21.89
C GLN A 132 12.65 11.11 20.93
N LEU A 133 13.60 11.85 21.48
CA LEU A 133 14.71 12.42 20.73
C LEU A 133 15.77 11.33 20.49
N PHE A 134 16.35 11.25 19.30
CA PHE A 134 17.46 10.34 19.03
C PHE A 134 18.47 10.91 18.04
N GLU A 135 19.73 10.55 18.25
CA GLU A 135 20.84 10.85 17.34
C GLU A 135 21.01 9.69 16.36
N LEU A 136 21.23 10.04 15.09
CA LEU A 136 21.53 9.10 14.04
C LEU A 136 22.95 8.56 14.27
N HIS A 137 23.09 7.24 14.17
CA HIS A 137 24.39 6.57 14.09
C HIS A 137 24.33 5.45 13.06
N PHE A 138 25.49 4.94 12.69
CA PHE A 138 25.55 3.69 11.95
C PHE A 138 25.08 2.53 12.86
N ASP A 139 24.10 1.76 12.40
CA ASP A 139 23.54 0.61 13.13
C ASP A 139 23.67 -0.62 12.24
N LYS A 140 24.49 -1.59 12.67
CA LYS A 140 24.73 -2.86 11.97
C LYS A 140 23.47 -3.71 11.80
N GLN A 141 22.43 -3.45 12.60
CA GLN A 141 21.15 -4.15 12.50
C GLN A 141 20.23 -3.54 11.42
N ILE A 142 20.62 -2.41 10.82
CA ILE A 142 19.91 -1.86 9.66
C ILE A 142 20.46 -2.55 8.41
N ASN A 143 19.60 -3.32 7.73
CA ASN A 143 19.95 -3.90 6.44
C ASN A 143 20.36 -2.80 5.45
N PRO A 144 21.41 -3.01 4.63
CA PRO A 144 21.87 -2.05 3.65
C PRO A 144 20.75 -1.49 2.77
N VAL A 145 20.82 -0.21 2.41
CA VAL A 145 19.84 0.41 1.51
C VAL A 145 20.17 0.13 0.06
N GLU A 146 19.20 -0.34 -0.72
CA GLU A 146 19.42 -0.63 -2.14
C GLU A 146 19.11 0.60 -3.00
N ILE A 147 20.06 0.95 -3.86
CA ILE A 147 19.94 2.00 -4.87
C ILE A 147 20.24 1.37 -6.23
N ASP A 148 19.21 1.26 -7.07
CA ASP A 148 19.32 0.75 -8.43
C ASP A 148 19.12 1.89 -9.42
N LEU A 149 20.19 2.22 -10.13
CA LEU A 149 20.27 3.26 -11.17
C LEU A 149 20.51 2.65 -12.55
N VAL A 150 20.31 1.34 -12.69
CA VAL A 150 20.36 0.68 -13.99
C VAL A 150 19.10 1.05 -14.79
N PRO A 151 19.22 1.50 -16.05
CA PRO A 151 18.07 1.82 -16.87
C PRO A 151 17.11 0.63 -16.99
N ARG A 152 15.83 0.85 -16.67
CA ARG A 152 14.76 -0.13 -16.89
C ARG A 152 13.87 0.35 -18.03
N ILE A 153 13.73 -0.46 -19.06
CA ILE A 153 12.77 -0.23 -20.14
C ILE A 153 11.55 -1.10 -19.83
N GLU A 154 10.47 -0.49 -19.33
CA GLU A 154 9.17 -1.14 -19.19
C GLU A 154 8.26 -0.73 -20.35
N ARG A 155 7.77 -1.70 -21.11
CA ARG A 155 6.85 -1.48 -22.23
C ARG A 155 5.45 -1.89 -21.78
N ILE A 156 4.51 -0.94 -21.75
CA ILE A 156 3.11 -1.21 -21.39
C ILE A 156 2.26 -1.08 -22.66
N GLU A 157 1.72 -2.20 -23.14
CA GLU A 157 0.75 -2.22 -24.25
C GLU A 157 -0.68 -2.42 -23.71
N SER A 158 -1.67 -1.82 -24.37
CA SER A 158 -3.07 -1.76 -23.90
C SER A 158 -3.88 -3.06 -24.10
N ARG A 159 -3.24 -4.13 -24.58
CA ARG A 159 -3.82 -5.47 -24.65
C ARG A 159 -2.76 -6.48 -24.20
N VAL A 160 -3.11 -7.22 -23.14
CA VAL A 160 -2.35 -8.31 -22.52
C VAL A 160 -1.09 -7.86 -21.76
N GLN A 161 -1.11 -8.13 -20.46
CA GLN A 161 0.05 -8.02 -19.58
C GLN A 161 0.98 -9.21 -19.82
N GLU A 162 2.11 -8.97 -20.48
CA GLU A 162 3.34 -9.72 -20.22
C GLU A 162 4.51 -8.75 -20.14
N GLY A 163 4.89 -8.40 -18.90
CA GLY A 163 6.09 -7.65 -18.63
C GLY A 163 7.29 -8.58 -18.64
N ILE A 164 8.02 -8.64 -19.75
CA ILE A 164 9.35 -9.28 -19.76
C ILE A 164 10.33 -8.26 -19.17
N SER A 165 10.69 -8.42 -17.90
CA SER A 165 11.82 -7.69 -17.33
C SER A 165 13.12 -8.42 -17.69
N ALA A 166 13.93 -7.85 -18.57
CA ALA A 166 15.31 -8.28 -18.73
C ALA A 166 16.13 -7.79 -17.53
N GLN A 167 16.15 -8.55 -16.43
CA GLN A 167 17.12 -8.36 -15.36
C GLN A 167 18.41 -9.08 -15.73
N SER A 168 19.45 -8.33 -16.08
CA SER A 168 20.81 -8.87 -16.19
C SER A 168 21.75 -8.11 -15.25
N GLY A 169 22.07 -8.72 -14.11
CA GLY A 169 23.45 -8.91 -13.66
C GLY A 169 24.34 -7.71 -13.31
N SER A 170 23.84 -6.51 -13.01
CA SER A 170 24.75 -5.43 -12.55
C SER A 170 25.29 -5.70 -11.13
N LYS A 171 26.61 -5.91 -11.01
CA LYS A 171 27.30 -6.13 -9.73
C LYS A 171 27.19 -4.89 -8.84
N PRO A 172 26.99 -5.04 -7.52
CA PRO A 172 27.07 -3.92 -6.59
C PRO A 172 28.41 -3.20 -6.67
N ARG A 173 28.38 -1.88 -6.50
CA ARG A 173 29.54 -0.98 -6.55
C ARG A 173 29.69 -0.22 -5.24
N ILE A 174 30.92 0.18 -4.95
CA ILE A 174 31.32 0.98 -3.78
C ILE A 174 31.83 2.33 -4.28
N ILE A 175 31.50 3.40 -3.56
CA ILE A 175 32.04 4.74 -3.81
C ILE A 175 33.39 4.83 -3.11
N ASP A 176 34.46 5.09 -3.87
CA ASP A 176 35.81 5.26 -3.32
C ASP A 176 35.83 6.41 -2.30
N HIS A 177 36.41 6.15 -1.12
CA HIS A 177 36.41 7.06 0.02
C HIS A 177 37.08 8.40 -0.29
N LYS A 178 38.03 8.44 -1.24
CA LYS A 178 38.63 9.71 -1.68
C LYS A 178 37.60 10.67 -2.30
N TYR A 179 36.62 10.13 -3.01
CA TYR A 179 35.54 10.94 -3.59
C TYR A 179 34.56 11.38 -2.52
N ILE A 180 34.27 10.51 -1.53
CA ILE A 180 33.40 10.82 -0.39
C ILE A 180 33.92 12.05 0.39
N GLU A 181 35.23 12.14 0.64
CA GLU A 181 35.82 13.30 1.31
C GLU A 181 35.75 14.60 0.50
N SER A 182 35.63 14.49 -0.83
CA SER A 182 35.64 15.63 -1.75
C SER A 182 34.25 16.20 -2.07
N LEU A 183 33.17 15.58 -1.57
CA LEU A 183 31.79 16.04 -1.80
C LEU A 183 31.46 17.30 -0.99
N ASP A 184 30.51 18.11 -1.47
CA ASP A 184 29.95 19.20 -0.67
C ASP A 184 29.00 18.66 0.42
N TRP A 185 29.59 18.35 1.58
CA TRP A 185 28.85 17.91 2.76
C TRP A 185 27.92 18.97 3.35
N SER A 186 28.08 20.25 2.99
CA SER A 186 27.10 21.28 3.36
C SER A 186 25.85 21.14 2.52
N HIS A 187 25.99 21.01 1.20
CA HIS A 187 24.87 20.78 0.29
C HIS A 187 24.11 19.48 0.63
N ILE A 188 24.82 18.38 0.83
CA ILE A 188 24.22 17.09 1.25
C ILE A 188 23.46 17.24 2.56
N TYR A 189 24.06 17.91 3.56
CA TYR A 189 23.43 18.11 4.87
C TYR A 189 22.14 18.93 4.76
N PHE A 190 22.14 20.03 4.01
CA PHE A 190 20.92 20.84 3.82
C PHE A 190 19.84 20.09 3.05
N ALA A 191 20.19 19.30 2.03
CA ALA A 191 19.23 18.46 1.32
C ALA A 191 18.58 17.40 2.23
N LEU A 192 19.32 16.88 3.22
CA LEU A 192 18.80 15.94 4.21
C LEU A 192 18.01 16.63 5.33
N LEU A 193 18.36 17.86 5.71
CA LEU A 193 17.54 18.67 6.60
C LEU A 193 16.19 19.01 5.96
N GLU A 194 16.17 19.41 4.68
CA GLU A 194 14.93 19.65 3.95
C GLU A 194 14.06 18.39 3.92
N PHE A 195 14.67 17.24 3.62
CA PHE A 195 13.97 15.96 3.64
C PHE A 195 13.43 15.58 5.03
N LYS A 196 14.21 15.78 6.10
CA LYS A 196 13.77 15.61 7.49
C LYS A 196 12.55 16.48 7.80
N THR A 197 12.55 17.73 7.34
CA THR A 197 11.44 18.68 7.52
C THR A 197 10.20 18.25 6.74
N GLN A 198 10.34 17.87 5.46
CA GLN A 198 9.24 17.34 4.64
C GLN A 198 8.59 16.09 5.23
N LYS A 199 9.37 15.27 5.96
CA LYS A 199 8.89 14.08 6.66
C LYS A 199 8.45 14.34 8.10
N GLU A 200 8.57 15.58 8.57
CA GLU A 200 8.26 16.01 9.94
C GLU A 200 8.98 15.20 11.02
N TRP A 201 10.24 14.83 10.79
CA TRP A 201 11.05 14.06 11.72
C TRP A 201 11.79 14.96 12.71
N SER A 202 11.07 15.85 13.38
CA SER A 202 11.64 16.85 14.30
C SER A 202 12.55 16.24 15.37
N ASN A 203 12.26 15.02 15.79
CA ASN A 203 12.93 14.28 16.85
C ASN A 203 14.17 13.47 16.43
N MET A 204 14.68 13.65 15.20
CA MET A 204 15.92 13.03 14.72
C MET A 204 17.03 14.06 14.59
N ILE A 205 18.21 13.77 15.15
CA ILE A 205 19.41 14.63 15.08
C ILE A 205 20.51 13.91 14.30
N PHE A 206 21.24 14.62 13.45
CA PHE A 206 22.42 14.10 12.76
C PHE A 206 23.40 15.23 12.45
N SER A 207 24.69 14.91 12.35
CA SER A 207 25.76 15.83 11.95
C SER A 207 26.37 15.44 10.60
N LYS A 208 27.18 16.31 10.00
CA LYS A 208 27.88 16.03 8.73
C LYS A 208 28.84 14.84 8.88
N GLU A 209 29.50 14.74 10.02
CA GLU A 209 30.49 13.71 10.35
C GLU A 209 29.81 12.33 10.39
N VAL A 210 28.65 12.23 11.06
CA VAL A 210 27.87 10.99 11.12
C VAL A 210 27.42 10.55 9.73
N LEU A 211 26.91 11.48 8.92
CA LEU A 211 26.46 11.17 7.57
C LEU A 211 27.60 10.63 6.71
N ARG A 212 28.80 11.23 6.84
CA ARG A 212 30.01 10.74 6.17
C ARG A 212 30.42 9.36 6.65
N GLU A 213 30.42 9.13 7.96
CA GLU A 213 30.74 7.84 8.56
C GLU A 213 29.81 6.72 8.08
N ILE A 214 28.51 7.00 7.91
CA ILE A 214 27.54 6.03 7.39
C ILE A 214 27.89 5.60 5.96
N VAL A 215 28.16 6.56 5.07
CA VAL A 215 28.50 6.23 3.66
C VAL A 215 29.83 5.47 3.59
N LYS A 216 30.79 5.78 4.45
CA LYS A 216 32.07 5.05 4.54
C LYS A 216 31.95 3.60 5.03
N LYS A 217 30.78 3.13 5.48
CA LYS A 217 30.56 1.71 5.81
C LYS A 217 30.26 0.84 4.60
N ASP A 218 30.27 1.41 3.39
CA ASP A 218 30.17 0.71 2.11
C ASP A 218 29.01 -0.30 2.09
N SER A 219 29.29 -1.57 1.82
CA SER A 219 28.30 -2.66 1.76
C SER A 219 27.58 -2.90 3.08
N GLY A 220 28.08 -2.37 4.20
CA GLY A 220 27.37 -2.35 5.48
C GLY A 220 26.23 -1.32 5.53
N ALA A 221 26.28 -0.26 4.72
CA ALA A 221 25.26 0.78 4.69
C ALA A 221 24.39 0.75 3.42
N TYR A 222 24.96 0.40 2.26
CA TYR A 222 24.23 0.43 0.98
C TYR A 222 24.65 -0.65 -0.02
N ILE A 223 23.74 -0.94 -0.95
CA ILE A 223 23.98 -1.73 -2.17
C ILE A 223 23.68 -0.82 -3.35
N LEU A 224 24.71 -0.36 -4.05
CA LEU A 224 24.58 0.55 -5.19
C LEU A 224 24.77 -0.23 -6.50
N ARG A 225 23.77 -0.24 -7.36
CA ARG A 225 23.84 -0.78 -8.72
C ARG A 225 23.74 0.39 -9.69
N CYS A 226 24.83 0.72 -10.36
CA CYS A 226 24.87 1.80 -11.32
C CYS A 226 25.89 1.50 -12.43
N PRO A 227 25.84 2.24 -13.55
CA PRO A 227 26.93 2.23 -14.53
C PRO A 227 28.28 2.62 -13.88
N PRO A 228 29.42 2.01 -14.29
CA PRO A 228 30.73 2.31 -13.72
C PRO A 228 31.08 3.81 -13.73
N GLU A 229 30.69 4.51 -14.78
CA GLU A 229 30.95 5.95 -14.98
C GLU A 229 30.29 6.85 -13.92
N TYR A 230 29.32 6.36 -13.15
CA TYR A 230 28.63 7.15 -12.12
C TYR A 230 29.41 7.25 -10.81
N ILE A 231 30.38 6.36 -10.57
CA ILE A 231 31.20 6.33 -9.35
C ILE A 231 32.64 6.80 -9.57
N HIS A 232 32.98 7.18 -10.81
CA HIS A 232 34.29 7.70 -11.19
C HIS A 232 34.14 9.14 -11.72
N PRO A 233 34.01 10.13 -10.82
CA PRO A 233 33.84 11.51 -11.25
C PRO A 233 35.15 12.08 -11.81
N ASN A 234 35.11 12.47 -13.09
CA ASN A 234 36.22 13.12 -13.80
C ASN A 234 35.90 14.58 -14.17
N THR A 235 34.65 15.01 -13.98
CA THR A 235 34.15 16.36 -14.26
C THR A 235 33.32 16.86 -13.07
N PHE A 236 33.15 18.18 -12.97
CA PHE A 236 32.32 18.78 -11.93
C PHE A 236 30.86 18.28 -11.96
N GLU A 237 30.30 18.09 -13.17
CA GLU A 237 28.96 17.51 -13.33
C GLU A 237 28.87 16.07 -12.76
N ASN A 238 29.92 15.26 -12.94
CA ASN A 238 29.94 13.92 -12.37
C ASN A 238 30.00 13.95 -10.83
N PHE A 239 30.65 14.95 -10.23
CA PHE A 239 30.62 15.15 -8.78
C PHE A 239 29.21 15.49 -8.28
N GLN A 240 28.48 16.38 -8.95
CA GLN A 240 27.08 16.68 -8.61
C GLN A 240 26.18 15.44 -8.72
N ARG A 241 26.41 14.60 -9.74
CA ARG A 241 25.70 13.31 -9.86
C ARG A 241 26.01 12.41 -8.67
N LEU A 242 27.27 12.27 -8.31
CA LEU A 242 27.69 11.44 -7.17
C LEU A 242 27.11 11.95 -5.84
N GLU A 243 27.05 13.27 -5.63
CA GLU A 243 26.34 13.87 -4.50
C GLU A 243 24.86 13.46 -4.49
N GLY A 244 24.18 13.52 -5.64
CA GLY A 244 22.80 13.07 -5.77
C GLY A 244 22.59 11.60 -5.40
N ILE A 245 23.56 10.73 -5.74
CA ILE A 245 23.56 9.32 -5.34
C ILE A 245 23.72 9.19 -3.82
N VAL A 246 24.68 9.90 -3.23
CA VAL A 246 24.93 9.90 -1.78
C VAL A 246 23.70 10.42 -1.01
N ILE A 247 23.06 11.48 -1.49
CA ILE A 247 21.81 12.00 -0.92
C ILE A 247 20.72 10.93 -0.97
N SER A 248 20.55 10.23 -2.09
CA SER A 248 19.59 9.13 -2.22
C SER A 248 19.85 7.97 -1.25
N ILE A 249 21.12 7.57 -1.10
CA ILE A 249 21.55 6.57 -0.11
C ILE A 249 21.15 7.02 1.30
N LEU A 250 21.57 8.22 1.69
CA LEU A 250 21.33 8.75 3.04
C LEU A 250 19.83 8.95 3.31
N LYS A 251 19.03 9.44 2.36
CA LYS A 251 17.57 9.55 2.51
C LYS A 251 16.92 8.20 2.83
N LYS A 252 17.27 7.14 2.11
CA LYS A 252 16.78 5.78 2.39
C LYS A 252 17.27 5.27 3.75
N TYR A 253 18.51 5.58 4.12
CA TYR A 253 19.08 5.14 5.39
C TYR A 253 18.41 5.84 6.59
N LEU A 254 18.22 7.16 6.51
CA LEU A 254 17.47 7.95 7.50
C LEU A 254 16.06 7.38 7.70
N GLN A 255 15.35 7.07 6.60
CA GLN A 255 14.02 6.46 6.68
C GLN A 255 14.03 5.12 7.42
N LYS A 256 15.00 4.23 7.12
CA LYS A 256 15.14 2.94 7.83
C LYS A 256 15.46 3.13 9.31
N SER A 257 16.40 4.02 9.64
CA SER A 257 16.79 4.36 11.01
C SER A 257 15.62 4.92 11.81
N TYR A 258 14.89 5.87 11.23
CA TYR A 258 13.71 6.49 11.85
C TYR A 258 12.63 5.45 12.14
N ASN A 259 12.26 4.63 11.15
CA ASN A 259 11.27 3.58 11.32
C ASN A 259 11.70 2.62 12.43
N ARG A 260 12.95 2.18 12.44
CA ARG A 260 13.48 1.29 13.47
C ARG A 260 13.43 1.92 14.87
N CYS A 261 13.77 3.20 15.02
CA CYS A 261 13.65 3.90 16.30
C CYS A 261 12.19 4.02 16.74
N LYS A 262 11.31 4.47 15.83
CA LYS A 262 9.86 4.56 16.05
C LYS A 262 9.30 3.24 16.54
N ASN A 263 9.66 2.16 15.88
CA ASN A 263 9.09 0.86 16.17
C ASN A 263 9.59 0.26 17.50
N ARG A 264 10.87 0.48 17.86
CA ARG A 264 11.38 0.14 19.20
C ARG A 264 10.64 0.91 20.29
N TRP A 265 10.36 2.19 20.06
CA TRP A 265 9.58 3.00 20.98
C TRP A 265 8.12 2.52 21.06
N THR A 266 7.50 2.20 19.93
CA THR A 266 6.13 1.65 19.87
C THR A 266 6.01 0.36 20.68
N LYS A 267 6.96 -0.58 20.53
CA LYS A 267 6.95 -1.84 21.29
C LYS A 267 6.98 -1.61 22.80
N LYS A 268 7.71 -0.59 23.28
CA LYS A 268 7.83 -0.25 24.70
C LYS A 268 6.65 0.54 25.26
N ASN A 269 5.98 1.33 24.42
CA ASN A 269 4.92 2.26 24.82
C ASN A 269 3.52 1.76 24.46
N MET A 270 3.41 0.56 23.89
CA MET A 270 2.14 -0.08 23.55
C MET A 270 1.24 -0.15 24.78
N ASP A 271 -0.01 0.23 24.60
CA ASP A 271 -1.01 0.23 25.65
C ASP A 271 -2.24 -0.57 25.19
N VAL A 272 -3.20 -0.71 26.08
CA VAL A 272 -4.50 -1.30 25.79
C VAL A 272 -5.55 -0.19 25.77
N MET A 273 -6.42 -0.22 24.78
CA MET A 273 -7.63 0.60 24.74
C MET A 273 -8.86 -0.27 24.51
N GLU A 274 -10.03 0.24 24.87
CA GLU A 274 -11.30 -0.35 24.50
C GLU A 274 -11.67 0.04 23.06
N LEU A 275 -12.14 -0.94 22.29
CA LEU A 275 -12.63 -0.76 20.94
C LEU A 275 -13.93 0.06 20.96
N ASN A 276 -13.90 1.21 20.29
CA ASN A 276 -15.04 2.11 20.17
C ASN A 276 -15.30 2.50 18.71
N ASP A 277 -16.38 3.23 18.46
CA ASP A 277 -16.85 3.65 17.13
C ASP A 277 -15.91 4.60 16.38
N SER A 278 -14.96 5.20 17.10
CA SER A 278 -13.94 6.13 16.62
C SER A 278 -12.64 5.41 16.27
N HIS A 279 -12.57 4.10 16.49
CA HIS A 279 -11.42 3.28 16.09
C HIS A 279 -11.18 3.37 14.58
N GLY A 280 -9.91 3.34 14.18
CA GLY A 280 -9.50 3.50 12.78
C GLY A 280 -10.13 2.47 11.85
N ASP A 281 -10.54 1.29 12.31
CA ASP A 281 -11.25 0.30 11.49
C ASP A 281 -12.65 0.75 11.03
N PHE A 282 -13.27 1.72 11.71
CA PHE A 282 -14.62 2.20 11.39
C PHE A 282 -14.65 3.53 10.63
N GLU A 283 -13.50 4.18 10.40
CA GLU A 283 -13.39 5.54 9.83
C GLU A 283 -14.07 5.68 8.44
N PHE A 284 -14.09 4.62 7.63
CA PHE A 284 -14.66 4.71 6.27
C PHE A 284 -16.18 4.87 6.25
N LYS A 285 -16.88 4.33 7.26
CA LYS A 285 -18.35 4.32 7.46
C LYS A 285 -19.22 3.80 6.29
N THR A 286 -18.72 3.77 5.06
CA THR A 286 -19.45 3.49 3.83
C THR A 286 -18.51 2.91 2.78
N PHE A 287 -18.88 1.77 2.19
CA PHE A 287 -18.25 1.26 0.98
C PHE A 287 -18.72 2.06 -0.24
N ARG A 288 -17.79 2.40 -1.13
CA ARG A 288 -18.08 2.98 -2.45
C ARG A 288 -17.86 1.92 -3.50
N ILE A 289 -18.93 1.62 -4.24
CA ILE A 289 -18.86 0.75 -5.40
C ILE A 289 -18.82 1.62 -6.65
N THR A 290 -17.72 1.53 -7.40
CA THR A 290 -17.50 2.29 -8.63
C THR A 290 -17.72 1.35 -9.82
N VAL A 291 -18.74 1.62 -10.64
CA VAL A 291 -19.14 0.77 -11.78
C VAL A 291 -19.02 1.56 -13.07
N ASN A 292 -18.54 0.95 -14.15
CA ASN A 292 -18.60 1.56 -15.47
C ASN A 292 -20.05 1.63 -15.97
N GLN A 293 -20.53 2.79 -16.43
CA GLN A 293 -21.89 3.00 -16.95
C GLN A 293 -22.25 2.08 -18.12
N LYS A 294 -21.26 1.53 -18.83
CA LYS A 294 -21.50 0.55 -19.90
C LYS A 294 -22.02 -0.79 -19.37
N GLU A 295 -21.79 -1.10 -18.10
CA GLU A 295 -22.29 -2.30 -17.43
C GLU A 295 -23.69 -2.03 -16.86
N ILE A 296 -24.67 -1.87 -17.75
CA ILE A 296 -26.05 -1.46 -17.42
C ILE A 296 -26.66 -2.39 -16.37
N ASP A 297 -26.49 -3.72 -16.52
CA ASP A 297 -27.03 -4.72 -15.60
C ASP A 297 -26.52 -4.54 -14.16
N ILE A 298 -25.23 -4.21 -14.01
CA ILE A 298 -24.59 -3.99 -12.70
C ILE A 298 -25.07 -2.67 -12.10
N VAL A 299 -25.12 -1.62 -12.92
CA VAL A 299 -25.61 -0.30 -12.50
C VAL A 299 -27.05 -0.39 -12.03
N GLU A 300 -27.93 -1.11 -12.74
CA GLU A 300 -29.32 -1.31 -12.35
C GLU A 300 -29.44 -2.15 -11.06
N ALA A 301 -28.73 -3.28 -10.98
CA ALA A 301 -28.76 -4.14 -9.81
C ALA A 301 -28.31 -3.41 -8.53
N ILE A 302 -27.23 -2.63 -8.61
CA ILE A 302 -26.70 -1.91 -7.45
C ILE A 302 -27.53 -0.64 -7.16
N ASN A 303 -28.03 0.08 -8.18
CA ASN A 303 -28.97 1.19 -7.94
C ASN A 303 -30.28 0.70 -7.31
N SER A 304 -30.72 -0.52 -7.61
CA SER A 304 -31.89 -1.11 -6.97
C SER A 304 -31.69 -1.29 -5.46
N LEU A 305 -30.47 -1.60 -4.99
CA LEU A 305 -30.14 -1.64 -3.56
C LEU A 305 -30.31 -0.29 -2.89
N LYS A 306 -30.03 0.82 -3.59
CA LYS A 306 -30.19 2.17 -3.03
C LYS A 306 -31.65 2.59 -2.92
N LYS A 307 -32.46 2.25 -3.93
CA LYS A 307 -33.86 2.66 -4.02
C LYS A 307 -34.79 1.80 -3.17
N ASP A 308 -34.46 0.52 -3.00
CA ASP A 308 -35.28 -0.47 -2.31
C ASP A 308 -34.60 -0.88 -0.99
N GLY A 309 -35.11 -0.31 0.11
CA GLY A 309 -34.62 -0.59 1.45
C GLY A 309 -34.72 -2.07 1.82
N GLU A 310 -35.70 -2.82 1.31
CA GLU A 310 -35.79 -4.26 1.60
C GLU A 310 -34.66 -5.05 0.93
N LYS A 311 -34.29 -4.69 -0.31
CA LYS A 311 -33.16 -5.34 -0.99
C LYS A 311 -31.84 -5.05 -0.29
N LEU A 312 -31.68 -3.82 0.21
CA LEU A 312 -30.54 -3.46 1.03
C LEU A 312 -30.50 -4.28 2.31
N GLU A 313 -31.62 -4.39 3.05
CA GLU A 313 -31.68 -5.24 4.25
C GLU A 313 -31.39 -6.72 3.92
N LYS A 314 -31.87 -7.24 2.79
CA LYS A 314 -31.55 -8.60 2.34
C LYS A 314 -30.04 -8.79 2.13
N LEU A 315 -29.34 -7.79 1.57
CA LEU A 315 -27.89 -7.80 1.46
C LEU A 315 -27.21 -7.81 2.84
N TYR A 316 -27.67 -7.00 3.79
CA TYR A 316 -27.16 -7.01 5.17
C TYR A 316 -27.31 -8.38 5.87
N HIS A 317 -28.27 -9.21 5.44
CA HIS A 317 -28.49 -10.56 5.97
C HIS A 317 -27.86 -11.67 5.09
N GLY A 318 -26.91 -11.33 4.23
CA GLY A 318 -26.08 -12.29 3.49
C GLY A 318 -26.64 -12.77 2.16
N LYS A 319 -27.72 -12.16 1.65
CA LYS A 319 -28.21 -12.46 0.30
C LYS A 319 -27.42 -11.68 -0.74
N THR A 320 -26.92 -12.36 -1.77
CA THR A 320 -26.27 -11.72 -2.92
C THR A 320 -27.31 -11.06 -3.83
N ASN A 321 -26.94 -9.96 -4.49
CA ASN A 321 -27.71 -9.40 -5.59
C ASN A 321 -27.23 -9.88 -6.98
N GLY A 322 -26.36 -10.90 -7.02
CA GLY A 322 -25.74 -11.46 -8.22
C GLY A 322 -24.39 -10.85 -8.59
N PHE A 323 -24.10 -9.64 -8.11
CA PHE A 323 -22.83 -8.95 -8.41
C PHE A 323 -22.00 -8.70 -7.15
N VAL A 324 -22.63 -8.21 -6.09
CA VAL A 324 -21.99 -7.92 -4.81
C VAL A 324 -22.47 -8.91 -3.77
N GLU A 325 -21.52 -9.54 -3.10
CA GLU A 325 -21.79 -10.50 -2.04
C GLU A 325 -21.48 -9.88 -0.67
N ASN A 326 -22.38 -10.07 0.28
CA ASN A 326 -22.08 -9.87 1.69
C ASN A 326 -21.73 -11.22 2.33
N VAL A 327 -20.51 -11.37 2.84
CA VAL A 327 -20.10 -12.52 3.66
C VAL A 327 -20.67 -12.33 5.07
N TYR A 328 -21.94 -12.67 5.23
CA TYR A 328 -22.65 -12.45 6.49
C TYR A 328 -22.12 -13.35 7.59
N PHE A 329 -21.79 -12.74 8.73
CA PHE A 329 -21.51 -13.42 9.99
C PHE A 329 -22.10 -12.59 11.13
N ASP A 330 -23.00 -13.19 11.91
CA ASP A 330 -23.68 -12.50 13.01
C ASP A 330 -22.69 -12.07 14.10
N LYS A 331 -21.59 -12.80 14.34
CA LYS A 331 -20.56 -12.40 15.31
C LYS A 331 -19.65 -11.26 14.84
N HIS A 332 -19.75 -10.82 13.59
CA HIS A 332 -18.94 -9.71 13.10
C HIS A 332 -19.47 -8.36 13.61
N ILE A 333 -18.55 -7.46 13.99
CA ILE A 333 -18.86 -6.17 14.66
C ILE A 333 -19.61 -5.20 13.76
N TYR A 334 -19.43 -5.29 12.43
CA TYR A 334 -20.23 -4.53 11.48
C TYR A 334 -20.71 -5.39 10.31
N GLN A 335 -21.76 -4.96 9.64
CA GLN A 335 -22.21 -5.53 8.37
C GLN A 335 -22.47 -4.38 7.38
N PRO A 336 -22.39 -4.57 6.06
CA PRO A 336 -21.99 -5.80 5.39
C PRO A 336 -20.45 -5.96 5.34
N LEU A 337 -20.00 -7.20 5.14
CA LEU A 337 -18.66 -7.55 4.71
C LEU A 337 -18.65 -7.83 3.20
N LEU A 338 -18.39 -6.79 2.40
CA LEU A 338 -18.44 -6.94 0.95
C LEU A 338 -17.27 -7.78 0.44
N ALA A 339 -17.58 -8.80 -0.35
CA ALA A 339 -16.62 -9.57 -1.13
C ALA A 339 -16.76 -9.23 -2.62
N LYS A 340 -15.66 -9.35 -3.36
CA LYS A 340 -15.66 -9.22 -4.82
C LYS A 340 -15.70 -10.62 -5.44
N HIS A 341 -16.47 -10.79 -6.52
CA HIS A 341 -16.34 -11.98 -7.35
C HIS A 341 -15.22 -11.76 -8.38
N ASP A 342 -14.25 -12.66 -8.43
CA ASP A 342 -13.10 -12.56 -9.33
C ASP A 342 -13.50 -12.49 -10.81
N GLU A 343 -14.59 -13.18 -11.21
CA GLU A 343 -15.14 -13.15 -12.57
C GLU A 343 -15.61 -11.75 -13.01
N ASN A 344 -16.01 -10.89 -12.06
CA ASN A 344 -16.47 -9.53 -12.32
C ASN A 344 -15.40 -8.47 -12.02
N SER A 345 -14.16 -8.89 -11.75
CA SER A 345 -13.10 -7.98 -11.30
C SER A 345 -12.80 -6.77 -12.22
N PRO A 346 -12.91 -6.86 -13.56
CA PRO A 346 -12.72 -5.66 -14.40
C PRO A 346 -13.95 -4.76 -14.49
N LYS A 347 -15.14 -5.19 -14.05
CA LYS A 347 -16.41 -4.50 -14.32
C LYS A 347 -16.79 -3.44 -13.28
N TYR A 348 -16.37 -3.65 -12.02
CA TYR A 348 -16.58 -2.69 -10.93
C TYR A 348 -15.49 -2.77 -9.86
N GLY A 349 -15.30 -1.67 -9.12
CA GLY A 349 -14.39 -1.55 -7.98
C GLY A 349 -15.15 -1.35 -6.67
N ILE A 350 -14.55 -1.76 -5.55
CA ILE A 350 -15.06 -1.53 -4.20
C ILE A 350 -13.97 -0.82 -3.39
N SER A 351 -14.33 0.29 -2.72
CA SER A 351 -13.45 1.03 -1.82
C SER A 351 -14.13 1.27 -0.46
N PRO A 352 -13.53 0.87 0.67
CA PRO A 352 -12.30 0.10 0.82
C PRO A 352 -12.37 -1.27 0.14
N VAL A 353 -11.19 -1.88 -0.11
CA VAL A 353 -11.10 -3.18 -0.79
C VAL A 353 -11.94 -4.23 -0.07
N GLY A 354 -12.78 -4.95 -0.81
CA GLY A 354 -13.60 -6.05 -0.28
C GLY A 354 -12.76 -7.26 0.14
N LEU A 355 -13.41 -8.28 0.67
CA LEU A 355 -12.79 -9.57 0.97
C LEU A 355 -12.32 -10.24 -0.32
N ASN A 356 -11.10 -10.77 -0.31
CA ASN A 356 -10.61 -11.70 -1.33
C ASN A 356 -11.15 -13.13 -1.08
N ASP A 357 -10.94 -14.05 -2.02
CA ASP A 357 -11.44 -15.42 -1.92
C ASP A 357 -10.92 -16.19 -0.70
N GLY A 358 -9.67 -15.97 -0.31
CA GLY A 358 -9.08 -16.57 0.88
C GLY A 358 -9.71 -16.07 2.18
N GLU A 359 -9.87 -14.75 2.32
CA GLU A 359 -10.55 -14.11 3.45
C GLU A 359 -12.03 -14.54 3.52
N LYS A 360 -12.69 -14.62 2.36
CA LYS A 360 -14.08 -15.06 2.23
C LYS A 360 -14.26 -16.51 2.69
N GLN A 361 -13.38 -17.41 2.23
CA GLN A 361 -13.40 -18.81 2.64
C GLN A 361 -13.19 -18.93 4.15
N PHE A 362 -12.19 -18.24 4.70
CA PHE A 362 -11.92 -18.22 6.13
C PHE A 362 -13.14 -17.78 6.95
N MET A 363 -13.81 -16.71 6.55
CA MET A 363 -15.00 -16.20 7.25
C MET A 363 -16.18 -17.15 7.19
N ARG A 364 -16.38 -17.84 6.06
CA ARG A 364 -17.42 -18.87 5.91
C ARG A 364 -17.12 -20.08 6.79
N ASP A 365 -15.89 -20.59 6.75
CA ASP A 365 -15.47 -21.74 7.56
C ASP A 365 -15.56 -21.44 9.06
N LEU A 366 -15.17 -20.22 9.48
CA LEU A 366 -15.29 -19.78 10.87
C LEU A 366 -16.76 -19.73 11.31
N LYS A 367 -17.64 -19.18 10.48
CA LYS A 367 -19.08 -19.14 10.74
C LYS A 367 -19.65 -20.57 10.84
N ASP A 368 -19.38 -21.42 9.87
CA ASP A 368 -19.88 -22.79 9.82
C ASP A 368 -19.38 -23.60 11.03
N TYR A 369 -18.13 -23.39 11.46
CA TYR A 369 -17.62 -24.01 12.67
C TYR A 369 -18.37 -23.55 13.92
N VAL A 370 -18.64 -22.25 14.07
CA VAL A 370 -19.37 -21.70 15.22
C VAL A 370 -20.81 -22.19 15.27
N ASP A 371 -21.50 -22.21 14.12
CA ASP A 371 -22.88 -22.68 14.02
C ASP A 371 -23.01 -24.17 14.36
N ASN A 372 -22.06 -25.00 13.89
CA ASN A 372 -22.04 -26.45 14.17
C ASN A 372 -21.55 -26.80 15.59
N ASN A 373 -20.89 -25.88 16.30
CA ASN A 373 -20.30 -26.12 17.63
C ASN A 373 -20.94 -25.23 18.72
N GLY A 374 -22.21 -24.85 18.58
CA GLY A 374 -22.88 -23.93 19.50
C GLY A 374 -22.78 -24.30 20.99
N SER A 375 -22.67 -25.59 21.34
CA SER A 375 -22.45 -26.04 22.73
C SER A 375 -21.15 -25.51 23.34
N LYS A 376 -20.06 -25.38 22.56
CA LYS A 376 -18.76 -24.87 23.01
C LYS A 376 -18.75 -23.35 23.22
N PHE A 377 -19.74 -22.65 22.67
CA PHE A 377 -19.85 -21.19 22.71
C PHE A 377 -21.00 -20.68 23.61
N ARG A 378 -21.65 -21.54 24.39
CA ARG A 378 -22.75 -21.11 25.30
C ARG A 378 -22.31 -20.07 26.32
N ASP A 379 -21.16 -20.29 26.94
CA ASP A 379 -20.61 -19.40 27.97
C ASP A 379 -19.54 -18.44 27.43
N ARG A 380 -19.31 -18.45 26.11
CA ARG A 380 -18.23 -17.70 25.45
C ARG A 380 -18.80 -16.79 24.39
N LYS A 381 -18.61 -15.49 24.54
CA LYS A 381 -19.01 -14.51 23.53
C LYS A 381 -17.91 -14.38 22.49
N MET A 382 -18.26 -14.56 21.22
CA MET A 382 -17.34 -14.36 20.10
C MET A 382 -17.65 -13.06 19.37
N PHE A 383 -16.59 -12.32 19.02
CA PHE A 383 -16.68 -11.12 18.19
C PHE A 383 -15.60 -11.19 17.11
N VAL A 384 -15.90 -10.69 15.91
CA VAL A 384 -14.93 -10.64 14.80
C VAL A 384 -14.90 -9.26 14.19
N LEU A 385 -13.70 -8.78 13.88
CA LEU A 385 -13.44 -7.54 13.17
C LEU A 385 -12.49 -7.81 12.02
N ARG A 386 -12.85 -7.36 10.82
CA ARG A 386 -11.87 -7.19 9.74
C ARG A 386 -10.99 -5.99 10.04
N ASN A 387 -9.71 -6.24 10.22
CA ASN A 387 -8.68 -5.28 10.56
C ASN A 387 -8.13 -4.63 9.28
N ARG A 388 -8.05 -3.30 9.27
CA ARG A 388 -7.64 -2.55 8.08
C ARG A 388 -6.15 -2.22 8.13
N PRO A 389 -5.38 -2.46 7.06
CA PRO A 389 -3.98 -2.07 7.00
C PRO A 389 -3.79 -0.57 7.29
N LYS A 390 -2.74 -0.23 8.05
CA LYS A 390 -2.34 1.15 8.46
C LYS A 390 -3.30 1.89 9.39
N LYS A 391 -4.59 1.53 9.41
CA LYS A 391 -5.63 2.21 10.21
C LYS A 391 -6.10 1.38 11.41
N GLY A 392 -6.05 0.07 11.29
CA GLY A 392 -6.37 -0.86 12.36
C GLY A 392 -5.14 -1.24 13.20
N ILE A 393 -5.22 -2.40 13.82
CA ILE A 393 -4.23 -2.92 14.76
C ILE A 393 -3.03 -3.49 14.01
N GLY A 394 -1.86 -2.92 14.25
CA GLY A 394 -0.62 -3.33 13.60
C GLY A 394 0.44 -3.70 14.62
N PHE A 395 1.27 -4.67 14.24
CA PHE A 395 2.42 -5.12 15.01
C PHE A 395 3.69 -4.88 14.22
N PHE A 396 4.69 -4.32 14.89
CA PHE A 396 6.03 -4.32 14.34
C PHE A 396 6.79 -5.54 14.83
N VAL A 397 7.33 -6.31 13.90
CA VAL A 397 8.15 -7.48 14.20
C VAL A 397 9.63 -7.10 14.21
N GLU A 398 10.31 -7.07 13.05
CA GLU A 398 11.73 -6.68 12.96
C GLU A 398 12.00 -5.57 11.96
N THR A 399 11.41 -5.67 10.77
CA THR A 399 11.52 -4.68 9.70
C THR A 399 10.18 -4.37 9.05
N VAL A 400 9.15 -5.19 9.29
CA VAL A 400 7.82 -5.05 8.71
C VAL A 400 6.77 -4.65 9.76
N ASN A 401 5.93 -3.68 9.40
CA ASN A 401 4.65 -3.44 10.08
C ASN A 401 3.61 -4.41 9.51
N PHE A 402 3.18 -5.36 10.32
CA PHE A 402 2.21 -6.38 9.96
C PHE A 402 0.85 -6.05 10.56
N TYR A 403 -0.19 -6.07 9.72
CA TYR A 403 -1.59 -5.90 10.09
C TYR A 403 -2.30 -7.19 9.68
N PRO A 404 -2.57 -8.11 10.63
CA PRO A 404 -3.33 -9.34 10.36
C PRO A 404 -4.73 -8.99 9.88
N ASP A 405 -5.29 -9.69 8.90
CA ASP A 405 -6.56 -9.29 8.27
C ASP A 405 -7.79 -9.33 9.21
N PHE A 406 -7.79 -10.16 10.25
CA PHE A 406 -8.89 -10.29 11.21
C PHE A 406 -8.43 -10.26 12.67
N VAL A 407 -9.27 -9.67 13.52
CA VAL A 407 -9.19 -9.78 14.98
C VAL A 407 -10.44 -10.49 15.49
N ILE A 408 -10.24 -11.52 16.30
CA ILE A 408 -11.30 -12.34 16.87
C ILE A 408 -11.17 -12.30 18.38
N TRP A 409 -12.24 -11.97 19.08
CA TRP A 409 -12.31 -12.02 20.54
C TRP A 409 -13.14 -13.23 20.96
N ILE A 410 -12.62 -14.01 21.90
CA ILE A 410 -13.37 -15.01 22.65
C ILE A 410 -13.36 -14.57 24.11
N LYS A 411 -14.49 -14.02 24.56
CA LYS A 411 -14.65 -13.44 25.90
C LYS A 411 -15.40 -14.40 26.82
N THR A 412 -14.82 -14.67 27.99
CA THR A 412 -15.40 -15.49 29.07
C THR A 412 -15.25 -14.74 30.40
N GLY A 413 -16.32 -14.11 30.86
CA GLY A 413 -16.26 -13.20 32.02
C GLY A 413 -15.30 -12.03 31.76
N ASP A 414 -14.32 -11.85 32.66
CA ASP A 414 -13.28 -10.83 32.56
C ASP A 414 -12.07 -11.25 31.70
N LYS A 415 -12.05 -12.48 31.18
CA LYS A 415 -10.97 -12.97 30.30
C LYS A 415 -11.31 -12.72 28.84
N GLN A 416 -10.38 -12.13 28.10
CA GLN A 416 -10.46 -11.93 26.65
C GLN A 416 -9.30 -12.62 25.94
N HIS A 417 -9.64 -13.62 25.14
CA HIS A 417 -8.68 -14.22 24.21
C HIS A 417 -8.81 -13.53 22.86
N ILE A 418 -7.77 -12.77 22.48
CA ILE A 418 -7.71 -11.98 21.25
C ILE A 418 -6.81 -12.72 20.26
N ILE A 419 -7.39 -13.10 19.13
CA ILE A 419 -6.75 -13.89 18.09
C ILE A 419 -6.63 -13.04 16.83
N PHE A 420 -5.40 -12.88 16.35
CA PHE A 420 -5.09 -12.20 15.11
C PHE A 420 -4.90 -13.21 13.98
N ALA A 421 -5.84 -13.27 13.05
CA ALA A 421 -5.87 -14.25 11.97
C ALA A 421 -5.59 -13.58 10.61
N ASP A 422 -4.67 -14.16 9.84
CA ASP A 422 -4.26 -13.67 8.51
C ASP A 422 -4.36 -14.81 7.48
N PRO A 423 -5.49 -14.96 6.77
CA PRO A 423 -5.61 -15.88 5.65
C PRO A 423 -4.78 -15.39 4.46
N LYS A 424 -3.63 -16.04 4.22
CA LYS A 424 -2.63 -15.57 3.27
C LYS A 424 -2.16 -16.67 2.32
N GLY A 425 -1.94 -16.29 1.06
CA GLY A 425 -1.25 -17.13 0.08
C GLY A 425 0.25 -17.14 0.36
N LEU A 426 0.83 -18.31 0.60
CA LEU A 426 2.23 -18.44 1.06
C LEU A 426 3.24 -18.73 -0.06
N VAL A 427 2.79 -18.80 -1.33
CA VAL A 427 3.65 -19.11 -2.50
C VAL A 427 4.83 -18.15 -2.64
N ARG A 428 4.66 -16.86 -2.26
CA ARG A 428 5.68 -15.81 -2.39
C ARG A 428 6.48 -15.56 -1.11
N VAL A 429 6.28 -16.38 -0.08
CA VAL A 429 7.08 -16.29 1.14
C VAL A 429 8.39 -17.03 0.87
N GLU A 430 9.50 -16.31 0.80
CA GLU A 430 10.82 -16.90 0.50
C GLU A 430 11.51 -17.48 1.74
N LYS A 431 11.27 -16.87 2.92
CA LYS A 431 11.94 -17.21 4.18
C LYS A 431 11.28 -18.32 5.00
N GLY A 432 10.22 -18.94 4.47
CA GLY A 432 9.48 -20.00 5.18
C GLY A 432 9.05 -19.56 6.58
N PHE A 433 9.36 -20.37 7.60
CA PHE A 433 9.03 -20.06 9.00
C PHE A 433 9.79 -18.84 9.56
N ASP A 434 10.93 -18.47 8.99
CA ASP A 434 11.73 -17.32 9.42
C ASP A 434 11.21 -15.99 8.81
N ASP A 435 10.08 -16.02 8.09
CA ASP A 435 9.39 -14.81 7.69
C ASP A 435 8.91 -14.02 8.91
N GLU A 436 9.19 -12.72 8.94
CA GLU A 436 8.89 -11.85 10.07
C GLU A 436 7.39 -11.83 10.40
N LYS A 437 6.49 -11.93 9.42
CA LYS A 437 5.04 -11.94 9.68
C LYS A 437 4.63 -13.24 10.36
N ILE A 438 5.25 -14.36 9.98
CA ILE A 438 5.02 -15.65 10.63
C ILE A 438 5.58 -15.64 12.05
N GLN A 439 6.76 -15.06 12.28
CA GLN A 439 7.35 -14.95 13.62
C GLN A 439 6.52 -14.11 14.62
N LEU A 440 5.50 -13.38 14.17
CA LEU A 440 4.59 -12.64 15.06
C LEU A 440 3.99 -13.53 16.15
N HIS A 441 3.70 -14.82 15.88
CA HIS A 441 3.15 -15.74 16.89
C HIS A 441 4.03 -15.87 18.15
N ARG A 442 5.35 -15.66 18.04
CA ARG A 442 6.27 -15.64 19.19
C ARG A 442 6.30 -14.27 19.83
N HIS A 443 6.49 -13.22 19.02
CA HIS A 443 6.61 -11.85 19.51
C HIS A 443 5.36 -11.34 20.20
N ILE A 444 4.18 -11.81 19.79
CA ILE A 444 2.91 -11.39 20.39
C ILE A 444 2.79 -11.84 21.85
N LYS A 445 3.50 -12.88 22.28
CA LYS A 445 3.53 -13.30 23.70
C LYS A 445 4.36 -12.38 24.59
N ASP A 446 5.38 -11.71 24.05
CA ASP A 446 6.07 -10.64 24.78
C ASP A 446 5.15 -9.42 24.95
N ILE A 447 4.37 -9.12 23.90
CA ILE A 447 3.37 -8.03 23.92
C ILE A 447 2.27 -8.36 24.94
N GLU A 448 1.75 -9.60 24.93
CA GLU A 448 0.77 -10.09 25.90
C GLU A 448 1.23 -9.84 27.34
N LYS A 449 2.45 -10.27 27.70
CA LYS A 449 3.03 -10.04 29.03
C LYS A 449 3.15 -8.55 29.37
N HIS A 450 3.58 -7.73 28.42
CA HIS A 450 3.70 -6.29 28.62
C HIS A 450 2.35 -5.63 28.87
N LEU A 451 1.34 -5.98 28.08
CA LEU A 451 0.00 -5.41 28.20
C LEU A 451 -0.74 -5.92 29.43
N ALA A 452 -0.57 -7.20 29.81
CA ALA A 452 -1.10 -7.75 31.05
C ALA A 452 -0.55 -7.01 32.28
N LYS A 453 0.75 -6.68 32.29
CA LYS A 453 1.34 -5.85 33.34
C LYS A 453 0.71 -4.45 33.38
N LYS A 454 0.51 -3.81 32.23
CA LYS A 454 -0.13 -2.47 32.17
C LYS A 454 -1.57 -2.48 32.67
N LEU A 455 -2.34 -3.52 32.36
CA LEU A 455 -3.70 -3.67 32.88
C LEU A 455 -3.69 -3.81 34.41
N LEU A 456 -2.76 -4.60 34.95
CA LEU A 456 -2.57 -4.74 36.40
C LEU A 456 -2.18 -3.41 37.05
N ASP A 457 -1.24 -2.67 36.46
CA ASP A 457 -0.79 -1.35 36.95
C ASP A 457 -1.94 -0.32 36.93
N LYS A 458 -2.91 -0.46 36.02
CA LYS A 458 -4.14 0.36 35.95
C LYS A 458 -5.25 -0.10 36.90
N GLY A 459 -5.08 -1.23 37.59
CA GLY A 459 -6.11 -1.83 38.46
C GLY A 459 -7.28 -2.44 37.70
N GLU A 460 -7.13 -2.74 36.41
CA GLU A 460 -8.16 -3.40 35.61
C GLU A 460 -8.25 -4.88 35.96
N LYS A 461 -9.47 -5.39 36.12
CA LYS A 461 -9.72 -6.82 36.42
C LYS A 461 -9.65 -7.71 35.18
N GLN A 462 -9.56 -7.12 33.99
CA GLN A 462 -9.59 -7.85 32.74
C GLN A 462 -8.27 -8.56 32.47
N GLU A 463 -8.35 -9.83 32.11
CA GLU A 463 -7.20 -10.64 31.68
C GLU A 463 -7.21 -10.78 30.16
N ILE A 464 -6.04 -10.65 29.53
CA ILE A 464 -5.88 -10.79 28.08
C ILE A 464 -4.92 -11.92 27.71
N SER A 465 -5.25 -12.65 26.65
CA SER A 465 -4.38 -13.59 25.98
C SER A 465 -4.34 -13.24 24.50
N LEU A 466 -3.16 -13.20 23.88
CA LEU A 466 -2.97 -12.82 22.50
C LEU A 466 -2.37 -13.97 21.70
N ASP A 467 -2.99 -14.36 20.60
CA ASP A 467 -2.43 -15.34 19.66
C ASP A 467 -2.48 -14.80 18.23
N SER A 468 -1.52 -15.23 17.41
CA SER A 468 -1.47 -14.86 15.99
C SER A 468 -1.33 -16.12 15.13
N PHE A 469 -2.18 -16.21 14.11
CA PHE A 469 -2.19 -17.33 13.16
C PHE A 469 -2.12 -16.81 11.73
N ILE A 470 -1.19 -17.38 10.97
CA ILE A 470 -1.18 -17.31 9.52
C ILE A 470 -1.90 -18.55 8.99
N ILE A 471 -2.97 -18.34 8.21
CA ILE A 471 -3.82 -19.41 7.69
C ILE A 471 -3.51 -19.54 6.21
N SER A 472 -2.87 -20.64 5.81
CA SER A 472 -2.52 -20.85 4.42
C SER A 472 -3.76 -21.12 3.58
N VAL A 473 -4.03 -20.25 2.61
CA VAL A 473 -5.01 -20.51 1.54
C VAL A 473 -4.38 -21.27 0.37
N THR A 474 -3.07 -21.49 0.43
CA THR A 474 -2.32 -22.28 -0.55
C THR A 474 -2.28 -23.76 -0.13
N PRO A 475 -2.52 -24.71 -1.05
CA PRO A 475 -2.40 -26.13 -0.75
C PRO A 475 -1.01 -26.51 -0.22
N LYS A 476 -0.98 -27.41 0.78
CA LYS A 476 0.25 -27.88 1.45
C LYS A 476 1.33 -28.36 0.46
N LYS A 477 0.93 -28.98 -0.66
CA LYS A 477 1.83 -29.47 -1.71
C LYS A 477 2.68 -28.36 -2.34
N ASP A 478 2.14 -27.16 -2.48
CA ASP A 478 2.77 -26.07 -3.24
C ASP A 478 3.71 -25.21 -2.38
N ILE A 479 3.66 -25.38 -1.05
CA ILE A 479 4.48 -24.64 -0.08
C ILE A 479 5.50 -25.54 0.63
N ARG A 480 5.48 -26.85 0.36
CA ARG A 480 6.29 -27.84 1.07
C ARG A 480 7.79 -27.61 0.91
N SER A 481 8.24 -27.12 -0.24
CA SER A 481 9.67 -26.81 -0.48
C SER A 481 10.18 -25.69 0.40
N THR A 482 9.36 -24.66 0.63
CA THR A 482 9.73 -23.46 1.40
C THR A 482 9.70 -23.69 2.90
N PHE A 483 8.77 -24.51 3.39
CA PHE A 483 8.53 -24.73 4.83
C PHE A 483 9.09 -26.05 5.36
N ARG A 484 9.98 -26.72 4.61
CA ARG A 484 10.55 -28.03 5.00
C ARG A 484 11.72 -27.96 5.99
N SER A 485 12.35 -26.81 6.16
CA SER A 485 13.48 -26.63 7.07
C SER A 485 13.01 -26.23 8.48
N ASN A 486 12.76 -27.25 9.32
CA ASN A 486 12.98 -27.29 10.78
C ASN A 486 12.30 -28.47 11.51
N GLU A 487 11.86 -29.54 10.82
CA GLU A 487 11.46 -30.81 11.49
C GLU A 487 12.66 -31.70 11.90
N LEU A 488 13.89 -31.18 11.92
CA LEU A 488 15.08 -31.90 12.39
C LEU A 488 15.80 -31.12 13.50
N SER A 489 15.13 -30.97 14.63
CA SER A 489 15.76 -30.90 15.95
C SER A 489 14.65 -31.12 16.98
N THR A 490 14.58 -32.38 17.42
CA THR A 490 13.83 -32.92 18.58
C THR A 490 13.79 -32.02 19.79
#